data_AF-A0ABD0XY20-F1
#
_entry.id   AF-A0ABD0XY20-F1
#
_cell.length_a   1.000
_cell.length_b   1.000
_cell.length_c   1.000
_cell.angle_alpha   90.00
_cell.angle_beta   90.00
_cell.angle_gamma   90.00
#
_symmetry.space_group_name_H-M   'P 1'
#
loop_
_entity.id
_entity.type
_entity.pdbx_description
1 polymer ?
#
loop_
_entity_poly.entity_id
_entity_poly.type
_entity_poly.pdbx_seq_one_letter_code
_entity_poly.pdbx_strand_id
1 'polypeptide(L)'
;MGGLFYAGQLTEVTPPDLYGVTLDKERGHRPHILCREQILTDAILEIRCDNLSLDSGTRLCAYWSQQYRCLYPGTVCSNTSADDKFVWVEFDDGDNGKINRDDIRLLPYDYPIVGFFSEYDPNPLLSLGKRKRHNSTNSCDSQVKITEV
;
A
#
# COMPACT_ATOMS: atom_id res chain seq x y z
N MET A 1 -5.66 -4.38 -7.44
CA MET A 1 -4.55 -3.94 -6.54
C MET A 1 -3.89 -5.17 -5.95
N GLY A 2 -2.57 -5.27 -5.98
CA GLY A 2 -1.81 -6.53 -5.84
C GLY A 2 -1.66 -7.11 -4.42
N GLY A 3 -2.67 -6.96 -3.55
CA GLY A 3 -2.68 -7.67 -2.25
C GLY A 3 -1.66 -7.21 -1.21
N LEU A 4 -0.92 -6.13 -1.47
CA LEU A 4 0.12 -5.59 -0.61
C LEU A 4 -0.38 -4.38 0.18
N PHE A 5 0.16 -4.19 1.37
CA PHE A 5 -0.10 -3.02 2.20
C PHE A 5 1.03 -2.01 2.10
N TYR A 6 0.71 -0.74 2.32
CA TYR A 6 1.67 0.35 2.40
C TYR A 6 1.37 1.17 3.63
N ALA A 7 2.37 1.34 4.50
CA ALA A 7 2.25 2.27 5.62
C ALA A 7 2.11 3.70 5.12
N GLY A 8 1.37 4.51 5.88
CA GLY A 8 1.11 5.88 5.52
C GLY A 8 0.38 6.63 6.62
N GLN A 9 0.13 7.92 6.38
CA GLN A 9 -0.53 8.81 7.32
C GLN A 9 -1.83 9.35 6.72
N LEU A 10 -2.86 9.41 7.55
CA LEU A 10 -4.14 10.03 7.23
C LEU A 10 -4.13 11.47 7.74
N THR A 11 -4.54 12.41 6.89
CA THR A 11 -4.68 13.84 7.22
C THR A 11 -6.10 14.30 6.95
N GLU A 12 -6.58 15.19 7.81
CA GLU A 12 -7.89 15.82 7.66
C GLU A 12 -7.82 16.92 6.59
N VAL A 13 -8.65 16.81 5.55
CA VAL A 13 -8.74 17.82 4.49
C VAL A 13 -10.05 18.58 4.62
N THR A 14 -11.18 17.85 4.60
CA THR A 14 -12.51 18.40 4.87
C THR A 14 -13.36 17.31 5.51
N PRO A 15 -13.17 17.03 6.81
CA PRO A 15 -13.98 16.04 7.51
C PRO A 15 -15.48 16.43 7.52
N PRO A 16 -16.40 15.46 7.44
CA PRO A 16 -16.16 14.01 7.44
C PRO A 16 -15.96 13.41 6.04
N ASP A 17 -15.89 14.22 4.98
CA ASP A 17 -16.05 13.74 3.59
C ASP A 17 -14.71 13.45 2.90
N LEU A 18 -13.70 14.30 3.10
CA LEU A 18 -12.42 14.23 2.39
C LEU A 18 -11.23 14.12 3.35
N TYR A 19 -10.34 13.18 3.04
CA TYR A 19 -9.11 12.93 3.75
C TYR A 19 -7.93 12.81 2.78
N GLY A 20 -6.75 13.18 3.24
CA GLY A 20 -5.49 12.97 2.53
C GLY A 20 -4.78 11.74 3.05
N VAL A 21 -4.25 10.91 2.16
CA VAL A 21 -3.38 9.77 2.51
C VAL A 21 -2.01 9.98 1.91
N THR A 22 -0.96 10.01 2.73
CA THR A 22 0.43 10.00 2.26
C THR A 22 1.06 8.65 2.57
N LEU A 23 1.69 8.02 1.58
CA LEU A 23 2.36 6.74 1.79
C LEU A 23 3.84 6.93 2.11
N ASP A 24 4.34 6.09 3.02
CA ASP A 24 5.74 6.12 3.43
C ASP A 24 6.65 5.82 2.25
N LYS A 25 7.76 6.56 2.15
CA LYS A 25 8.74 6.44 1.06
C LYS A 25 8.16 6.73 -0.34
N GLU A 26 7.00 7.41 -0.45
CA GLU A 26 6.46 7.82 -1.74
C GLU A 26 7.22 9.02 -2.28
N ARG A 27 7.60 8.96 -3.56
CA ARG A 27 8.29 10.08 -4.19
C ARG A 27 7.40 11.31 -4.19
N GLY A 28 7.89 12.38 -3.56
CA GLY A 28 7.22 13.69 -3.54
C GLY A 28 6.19 13.85 -2.43
N HIS A 29 5.96 12.83 -1.59
CA HIS A 29 5.09 12.90 -0.40
C HIS A 29 3.74 13.59 -0.67
N ARG A 30 3.17 13.34 -1.86
CA ARG A 30 1.95 14.00 -2.30
C ARG A 30 0.75 13.27 -1.69
N PRO A 31 -0.16 13.97 -1.00
CA PRO A 31 -1.36 13.33 -0.47
C PRO A 31 -2.28 12.88 -1.60
N HIS A 32 -2.75 11.64 -1.50
CA HIS A 32 -3.87 11.10 -2.27
C HIS A 32 -5.16 11.52 -1.57
N ILE A 33 -5.98 12.31 -2.26
CA ILE A 33 -7.25 12.78 -1.70
C ILE A 33 -8.31 11.71 -1.94
N LEU A 34 -8.87 11.18 -0.86
CA LEU A 34 -9.84 10.09 -0.86
C LEU A 34 -11.09 10.50 -0.10
N CYS A 35 -12.23 9.96 -0.52
CA CYS A 35 -13.48 10.13 0.24
C CYS A 35 -13.53 9.19 1.44
N ARG A 36 -14.45 9.47 2.37
CA ARG A 36 -14.67 8.64 3.55
C ARG A 36 -14.85 7.15 3.23
N GLU A 37 -15.67 6.82 2.24
CA GLU A 37 -15.98 5.42 1.88
C GLU A 37 -14.73 4.70 1.38
N GLN A 38 -13.88 5.38 0.61
CA GLN A 38 -12.59 4.84 0.16
C GLN A 38 -11.68 4.57 1.34
N ILE A 39 -11.56 5.49 2.29
CA ILE A 39 -10.76 5.26 3.51
C ILE A 39 -11.28 4.06 4.30
N LEU A 40 -12.60 3.96 4.48
CA LEU A 40 -13.21 2.86 5.24
C LEU A 40 -13.07 1.50 4.55
N THR A 41 -12.93 1.47 3.23
CA THR A 41 -12.82 0.23 2.44
C THR A 41 -11.36 -0.18 2.22
N ASP A 42 -10.49 0.78 1.93
CA ASP A 42 -9.13 0.52 1.43
C ASP A 42 -8.04 0.69 2.50
N ALA A 43 -8.35 1.26 3.67
CA ALA A 43 -7.38 1.49 4.74
C ALA A 43 -7.66 0.64 5.98
N ILE A 44 -6.58 0.15 6.59
CA ILE A 44 -6.60 -0.54 7.88
C ILE A 44 -5.82 0.31 8.88
N LEU A 45 -6.39 0.49 10.07
CA LEU A 45 -5.69 1.16 11.16
C LEU A 45 -4.45 0.35 11.55
N GLU A 46 -3.29 1.00 11.53
CA GLU A 46 -2.03 0.37 11.91
C GLU A 46 -2.05 -0.01 13.41
N ILE A 47 -1.95 -1.31 13.70
CA ILE A 47 -1.80 -1.83 15.07
C ILE A 47 -0.47 -2.58 15.16
N ARG A 48 0.44 -2.08 16.01
CA ARG A 48 1.67 -2.80 16.37
C ARG A 48 1.36 -3.89 17.38
N CYS A 49 2.16 -4.95 17.37
CA CYS A 49 2.01 -6.06 18.31
C CYS A 49 2.87 -5.88 19.58
N ASP A 50 3.33 -4.68 19.91
CA ASP A 50 4.26 -4.46 21.03
C ASP A 50 3.75 -5.08 22.35
N ASN A 51 4.54 -5.96 22.95
CA ASN A 51 4.24 -6.67 24.20
C ASN A 51 3.00 -7.60 24.19
N LEU A 52 2.50 -8.00 23.02
CA LEU A 52 1.37 -8.95 22.90
C LEU A 52 1.87 -10.39 22.72
N SER A 53 1.23 -11.40 23.30
CA SER A 53 1.50 -12.78 22.87
C SER A 53 0.70 -13.07 21.59
N LEU A 54 1.34 -13.64 20.58
CA LEU A 54 0.68 -13.98 19.31
C LEU A 54 0.43 -15.48 19.26
N ASP A 55 -0.82 -15.86 19.01
CA ASP A 55 -1.18 -17.26 18.81
C ASP A 55 -0.96 -17.67 17.36
N SER A 56 -0.71 -18.96 17.14
CA SER A 56 -0.74 -19.57 15.81
C SER A 56 -2.08 -19.27 15.14
N GLY A 57 -2.05 -18.89 13.86
CA GLY A 57 -3.24 -18.46 13.13
C GLY A 57 -3.52 -16.96 13.20
N THR A 58 -2.80 -16.18 14.01
CA THR A 58 -3.00 -14.72 14.06
C THR A 58 -2.66 -14.09 12.70
N ARG A 59 -3.62 -13.34 12.14
CA ARG A 59 -3.44 -12.61 10.87
C ARG A 59 -2.62 -11.35 11.08
N LEU A 60 -1.67 -11.14 10.20
CA LEU A 60 -0.77 -10.00 10.24
C LEU A 60 -0.33 -9.60 8.83
N CYS A 61 0.28 -8.44 8.73
CA CYS A 61 1.15 -8.11 7.60
C CYS A 61 2.51 -7.66 8.13
N ALA A 62 3.56 -7.90 7.36
CA ALA A 62 4.89 -7.56 7.81
C ALA A 62 5.84 -7.11 6.70
N TYR A 63 6.81 -6.29 7.06
CA TYR A 63 7.95 -6.05 6.21
C TYR A 63 8.85 -7.29 6.21
N TRP A 64 9.18 -7.80 5.03
CA TRP A 64 10.26 -8.79 4.90
C TRP A 64 11.61 -8.19 5.33
N SER A 65 11.79 -6.90 5.06
CA SER A 65 12.91 -6.08 5.50
C SER A 65 12.49 -4.62 5.45
N GLN A 66 13.03 -3.80 6.35
CA GLN A 66 12.84 -2.35 6.38
C GLN A 66 13.31 -1.62 5.12
N GLN A 67 14.07 -2.29 4.25
CA GLN A 67 14.43 -1.75 2.93
C GLN A 67 13.24 -1.71 1.97
N TYR A 68 12.27 -2.61 2.13
CA TYR A 68 11.06 -2.63 1.33
C TYR A 68 10.05 -1.57 1.81
N ARG A 69 9.10 -1.25 0.92
CA ARG A 69 8.05 -0.28 1.18
C ARG A 69 6.70 -0.95 1.51
N CYS A 70 6.49 -2.15 1.01
CA CYS A 70 5.25 -2.88 1.22
C CYS A 70 5.35 -3.84 2.40
N LEU A 71 4.19 -4.13 2.99
CA LEU A 71 4.00 -5.22 3.92
C LEU A 71 3.23 -6.35 3.23
N TYR A 72 3.67 -7.57 3.48
CA TYR A 72 3.09 -8.79 2.93
C TYR A 72 2.13 -9.39 3.97
N PRO A 73 0.88 -9.73 3.60
CA PRO A 73 -0.03 -10.42 4.50
C PRO A 73 0.44 -11.84 4.78
N GLY A 74 0.17 -12.33 5.98
CA GLY A 74 0.53 -13.65 6.41
C GLY A 74 -0.09 -14.04 7.74
N THR A 75 0.35 -15.18 8.23
CA THR A 75 -0.18 -15.83 9.42
C THR A 75 0.97 -16.26 10.33
N VAL A 76 0.79 -16.10 11.64
CA VAL A 76 1.73 -16.63 12.63
C VAL A 76 1.70 -18.16 12.60
N CYS A 77 2.86 -18.80 12.40
CA CYS A 77 2.93 -20.27 12.31
C CYS A 77 2.76 -20.95 13.68
N SER A 78 3.33 -20.37 14.73
CA SER A 78 3.41 -20.97 16.06
C SER A 78 3.25 -19.90 17.14
N ASN A 79 2.69 -20.26 18.29
CA ASN A 79 2.52 -19.33 19.40
C ASN A 79 3.87 -18.69 19.79
N THR A 80 3.89 -17.37 19.92
CA THR A 80 5.04 -16.57 20.33
C THR A 80 4.69 -15.72 21.54
N SER A 81 5.60 -15.69 22.51
CA SER A 81 5.44 -14.88 23.71
C SER A 81 5.62 -13.39 23.40
N ALA A 82 5.20 -12.54 24.34
CA ALA A 82 5.41 -11.09 24.25
C ALA A 82 6.89 -10.69 24.22
N ASP A 83 7.76 -11.48 24.85
CA ASP A 83 9.20 -11.22 24.96
C ASP A 83 9.99 -11.69 23.73
N ASP A 84 9.36 -12.48 22.85
CA ASP A 84 9.99 -12.96 21.63
C ASP A 84 10.19 -11.81 20.63
N LYS A 85 11.46 -11.56 20.30
CA LYS A 85 11.86 -10.53 19.33
C LYS A 85 11.50 -10.91 17.89
N PHE A 86 11.36 -12.19 17.61
CA PHE A 86 11.15 -12.69 16.26
C PHE A 86 9.98 -13.67 16.22
N VAL A 87 9.17 -13.54 15.18
CA VAL A 87 7.96 -14.34 14.96
C VAL A 87 8.12 -15.11 13.64
N TRP A 88 7.75 -16.38 13.65
CA TRP A 88 7.68 -17.18 12.43
C TRP A 88 6.36 -16.93 11.72
N VAL A 89 6.45 -16.52 10.46
CA VAL A 89 5.33 -16.09 9.62
C VAL A 89 5.32 -16.90 8.32
N GLU A 90 4.15 -17.40 7.97
CA GLU A 90 3.82 -17.92 6.65
C GLU A 90 3.05 -16.83 5.89
N PHE A 91 3.60 -16.35 4.80
CA PHE A 91 2.99 -15.32 3.96
C PHE A 91 2.00 -15.92 2.97
N ASP A 92 1.01 -15.13 2.59
CA ASP A 92 -0.08 -15.62 1.72
C ASP A 92 0.38 -15.97 0.29
N ASP A 93 1.58 -15.51 -0.12
CA ASP A 93 2.23 -15.86 -1.38
C ASP A 93 3.01 -17.19 -1.34
N GLY A 94 3.05 -17.85 -0.17
CA GLY A 94 3.71 -19.13 0.06
C GLY A 94 5.13 -19.04 0.62
N ASP A 95 5.67 -17.82 0.79
CA ASP A 95 6.96 -17.63 1.44
C ASP A 95 6.85 -17.79 2.96
N ASN A 96 7.96 -18.18 3.59
CA ASN A 96 8.05 -18.32 5.04
C ASN A 96 9.24 -17.52 5.56
N GLY A 97 9.06 -16.81 6.66
CA GLY A 97 10.07 -15.90 7.19
C GLY A 97 10.08 -15.81 8.72
N LYS A 98 11.26 -15.52 9.26
CA LYS A 98 11.42 -15.13 10.67
C LYS A 98 11.53 -13.62 10.75
N ILE A 99 10.48 -12.97 11.22
CA ILE A 99 10.30 -11.52 11.12
C ILE A 99 10.50 -10.86 12.49
N ASN A 100 11.14 -9.70 12.52
CA ASN A 100 11.25 -8.91 13.75
C ASN A 100 9.87 -8.39 14.15
N ARG A 101 9.56 -8.44 15.44
CA ARG A 101 8.32 -7.92 16.01
C ARG A 101 8.02 -6.47 15.59
N ASP A 102 9.04 -5.63 15.51
CA ASP A 102 8.92 -4.22 15.11
C ASP A 102 8.42 -4.05 13.66
N ASP A 103 8.56 -5.09 12.85
CA ASP A 103 8.23 -5.11 11.42
C ASP A 103 6.83 -5.66 11.16
N ILE A 104 6.10 -6.08 12.20
CA ILE A 104 4.77 -6.71 12.13
C ILE A 104 3.66 -5.71 12.46
N ARG A 105 2.56 -5.76 11.70
CA ARG A 105 1.30 -5.08 11.97
C ARG A 105 0.15 -6.08 12.00
N LEU A 106 -0.74 -5.96 12.98
CA LEU A 106 -1.89 -6.85 13.09
C LEU A 106 -2.94 -6.50 12.05
N LEU A 107 -3.50 -7.54 11.44
CA LEU A 107 -4.69 -7.43 10.62
C LEU A 107 -5.91 -7.82 11.45
N PRO A 108 -7.13 -7.45 11.02
CA PRO A 108 -8.35 -8.03 11.57
C PRO A 108 -8.28 -9.56 11.59
N TYR A 109 -8.80 -10.18 12.65
CA TYR A 109 -8.73 -11.64 12.82
C TYR A 109 -9.39 -12.41 11.67
N ASP A 110 -10.43 -11.83 11.08
CA ASP A 110 -11.18 -12.35 9.93
C ASP A 110 -10.65 -11.85 8.57
N TYR A 111 -9.48 -11.19 8.54
CA TYR A 111 -8.92 -10.70 7.28
C TYR A 111 -8.55 -11.88 6.36
N PRO A 112 -9.07 -11.89 5.11
CA PRO A 112 -8.94 -13.04 4.22
C PRO A 112 -7.49 -13.33 3.82
N ILE A 113 -7.24 -14.56 3.38
CA ILE A 113 -5.97 -14.95 2.75
C ILE A 113 -5.93 -14.35 1.34
N VAL A 114 -4.97 -13.46 1.12
CA VAL A 114 -4.79 -12.70 -0.10
C VAL A 114 -4.16 -13.61 -1.16
N GLY A 115 -4.93 -13.93 -2.20
CA GLY A 115 -4.49 -14.83 -3.28
C GLY A 115 -5.43 -16.03 -3.48
N PHE A 116 -6.15 -16.45 -2.42
CA PHE A 116 -7.20 -17.47 -2.54
C PHE A 116 -8.58 -16.90 -2.91
N PHE A 117 -8.91 -15.71 -2.38
CA PHE A 117 -10.23 -15.05 -2.58
C PHE A 117 -10.14 -13.65 -3.17
N SER A 118 -8.94 -13.11 -3.38
CA SER A 118 -8.79 -11.88 -4.16
C SER A 118 -9.26 -12.21 -5.55
N GLU A 119 -10.47 -11.79 -5.90
CA GLU A 119 -10.98 -11.83 -7.28
C GLU A 119 -9.82 -11.42 -8.19
N TYR A 120 -9.46 -12.33 -9.08
CA TYR A 120 -8.62 -12.04 -10.22
C TYR A 120 -9.22 -10.80 -10.90
N ASP A 121 -8.67 -9.62 -10.65
CA ASP A 121 -8.71 -8.56 -11.65
C ASP A 121 -7.92 -9.13 -12.82
N PRO A 122 -8.57 -9.54 -13.93
CA PRO A 122 -7.97 -10.44 -14.90
C PRO A 122 -6.86 -9.77 -15.71
N ASN A 123 -6.51 -8.51 -15.42
CA ASN A 123 -5.47 -7.84 -16.18
C ASN A 123 -4.83 -6.62 -15.48
N PRO A 124 -3.67 -6.78 -14.81
CA PRO A 124 -2.90 -5.64 -14.31
C PRO A 124 -2.45 -4.66 -15.40
N LEU A 125 -2.49 -5.04 -16.69
CA LEU A 125 -2.14 -4.18 -17.83
C LEU A 125 -3.26 -3.23 -18.26
N LEU A 126 -4.52 -3.42 -17.82
CA LEU A 126 -5.61 -2.50 -18.17
C LEU A 126 -5.50 -1.16 -17.39
N SER A 127 -4.91 -1.17 -16.20
CA SER A 127 -4.63 0.06 -15.43
C SER A 127 -3.53 0.93 -16.04
N LEU A 128 -2.65 0.34 -16.86
CA LEU A 128 -1.53 1.04 -17.52
C LEU A 128 -1.87 1.55 -18.92
N GLY A 129 -3.02 1.16 -19.48
CA GLY A 129 -3.41 1.46 -20.85
C GLY A 129 -4.44 2.59 -20.95
N LYS A 130 -3.99 3.87 -20.85
CA LYS A 130 -4.55 5.05 -21.58
C LYS A 130 -3.92 6.40 -21.15
N ARG A 131 -2.59 6.50 -20.98
CA ARG A 131 -1.93 7.80 -21.20
C ARG A 131 -1.59 7.94 -22.67
N LYS A 132 -2.56 8.39 -23.46
CA LYS A 132 -2.34 8.84 -24.84
C LYS A 132 -1.33 9.99 -24.76
N ARG A 133 -0.09 9.77 -25.22
CA ARG A 133 0.90 10.84 -25.40
C ARG A 133 0.27 11.90 -26.28
N HIS A 134 0.02 13.09 -25.72
CA HIS A 134 -0.36 14.24 -26.52
C HIS A 134 0.89 14.68 -27.28
N ASN A 135 1.02 14.27 -28.54
CA ASN A 135 2.02 14.84 -29.44
C ASN A 135 1.65 16.31 -29.63
N SER A 136 2.39 17.22 -29.01
CA SER A 136 2.35 18.64 -29.37
C SER A 136 3.07 18.79 -30.72
N THR A 137 2.30 18.79 -31.80
CA THR A 137 2.75 19.28 -33.10
C THR A 137 3.04 20.78 -32.98
N ASN A 138 4.28 21.15 -33.30
CA ASN A 138 4.76 22.53 -33.41
C ASN A 138 3.81 23.37 -34.26
N SER A 139 3.20 24.40 -33.66
CA SER A 139 2.59 25.50 -34.39
C SER A 139 3.69 26.44 -34.88
N CYS A 140 3.88 26.50 -36.20
CA CYS A 140 4.56 27.60 -36.85
C CYS A 140 3.74 28.88 -36.64
N ASP A 141 4.40 29.96 -36.20
CA ASP A 141 3.84 31.30 -36.33
C ASP A 141 4.79 32.17 -37.13
N SER A 142 4.22 32.83 -38.13
CA SER A 142 4.93 33.47 -39.23
C SER A 142 5.32 34.87 -38.82
N GLN A 143 6.61 35.15 -38.70
CA GLN A 143 7.09 36.51 -38.42
C GLN A 143 7.12 37.33 -39.72
N VAL A 144 6.17 38.25 -39.82
CA VAL A 144 6.12 39.33 -40.80
C VAL A 144 7.38 40.20 -40.63
N LYS A 145 8.16 40.37 -41.71
CA LYS A 145 9.11 41.48 -41.84
C LYS A 145 8.74 42.29 -43.08
N ILE A 146 8.15 43.45 -42.82
CA ILE A 146 8.12 44.58 -43.75
C ILE A 146 9.45 45.31 -43.59
N THR A 147 10.21 45.51 -44.66
CA THR A 147 11.14 46.64 -44.79
C THR A 147 11.33 46.99 -46.26
N GLU A 148 11.16 48.27 -46.55
CA GLU A 148 11.49 49.03 -47.78
C GLU A 148 12.95 48.74 -48.22
N VAL A 149 13.31 48.77 -49.50
CA VAL A 149 13.34 49.88 -50.47
C VAL A 149 13.27 49.34 -51.89
#